data_AF-A0A9D6L666-F1
#
_entry.id   AF-A0A9D6L666-F1
#
_cell.length_a   1.000
_cell.length_b   1.000
_cell.length_c   1.000
_cell.angle_alpha   90.00
_cell.angle_beta   90.00
_cell.angle_gamma   90.00
#
_symmetry.space_group_name_H-M   'P 1'
#
loop_
_entity.id
_entity.type
_entity.pdbx_description
1 polymer ?
#
loop_
_entity_poly.entity_id
_entity_poly.type
_entity_poly.pdbx_seq_one_letter_code
_entity_poly.pdbx_strand_id
1 'polypeptide(L)'
;LAQAGLPVRSRLLKATTRKLRQAYPVYRRGYEKYFQVLDEWLNGLQGLVHYGRQALFAHDNTHHALYMAYSAVDCFAPDGTFDEERWRMFRRIFETHVVED
;
A
#
# COMPACT_ATOMS: atom_id res chain seq x y z
N LEU A 1 16.29 -6.27 24.79
CA LEU A 1 16.30 -7.72 24.50
C LEU A 1 15.98 -8.54 25.74
N ALA A 2 16.80 -8.48 26.80
CA ALA A 2 16.49 -9.20 28.05
C ALA A 2 15.13 -8.79 28.68
N GLN A 3 14.80 -7.50 28.70
CA GLN A 3 13.47 -7.00 29.11
C GLN A 3 12.31 -7.46 28.21
N ALA A 4 12.60 -7.88 26.98
CA ALA A 4 11.62 -8.45 26.05
C ALA A 4 11.61 -9.99 26.10
N GLY A 5 12.22 -10.60 27.11
CA GLY A 5 12.30 -12.06 27.25
C GLY A 5 13.30 -12.75 26.32
N LEU A 6 14.14 -11.98 25.61
CA LEU A 6 15.15 -12.49 24.68
C LEU A 6 16.56 -12.32 25.29
N PRO A 7 17.05 -13.28 26.08
CA PRO A 7 18.36 -13.17 26.73
C PRO A 7 19.47 -13.19 25.69
N VAL A 8 20.31 -12.15 25.70
CA VAL A 8 21.49 -12.08 24.84
C VAL A 8 22.62 -12.87 25.49
N ARG A 9 22.90 -14.06 24.95
CA ARG A 9 23.94 -14.97 25.47
C ARG A 9 25.27 -14.87 24.73
N SER A 10 25.35 -14.02 23.71
CA SER A 10 26.52 -13.83 22.85
C SER A 10 26.95 -12.37 22.78
N ARG A 11 28.18 -12.12 22.31
CA ARG A 11 28.70 -10.76 22.14
C ARG A 11 27.94 -10.02 21.02
N LEU A 12 27.26 -8.93 21.37
CA LEU A 12 26.63 -8.02 20.40
C LEU A 12 27.71 -7.28 19.60
N LEU A 13 27.75 -7.47 18.28
CA LEU A 13 28.70 -6.77 17.40
C LEU A 13 28.16 -5.42 16.90
N LYS A 14 26.86 -5.35 16.60
CA LYS A 14 26.18 -4.13 16.13
C LYS A 14 24.68 -4.22 16.40
N ALA A 15 24.08 -3.09 16.73
CA ALA A 15 22.63 -2.90 16.72
C ALA A 15 22.27 -1.69 15.85
N THR A 16 21.15 -1.74 15.15
CA THR A 16 20.65 -0.62 14.35
C THR A 16 19.16 -0.51 14.55
N THR A 17 18.68 0.72 14.75
CA THR A 17 17.26 1.03 14.87
C THR A 17 16.91 2.10 13.85
N ARG A 18 15.73 1.97 13.24
CA ARG A 18 15.17 3.00 12.36
C ARG A 18 13.69 3.11 12.65
N LYS A 19 13.24 4.32 12.96
CA LYS A 19 11.82 4.63 13.11
C LYS A 19 11.25 5.06 11.76
N LEU A 20 10.28 4.32 11.26
CA LEU A 20 9.48 4.69 10.10
C LEU A 20 8.15 5.27 10.59
N ARG A 21 7.84 6.51 10.20
CA ARG A 21 6.60 7.18 10.63
C ARG A 21 5.36 6.57 9.97
N GLN A 22 5.48 6.14 8.73
CA GLN A 22 4.39 5.61 7.91
C GLN A 22 4.69 4.17 7.48
N ALA A 23 4.89 3.29 8.47
CA ALA A 23 5.16 1.87 8.20
C ALA A 23 3.90 1.12 7.78
N TYR A 24 2.79 1.39 8.46
CA TYR A 24 1.50 0.75 8.27
C TYR A 24 0.38 1.78 8.24
N PRO A 25 -0.62 1.61 7.35
CA PRO A 25 -1.94 2.17 7.55
C PRO A 25 -2.48 1.74 8.92
N VAL A 26 -3.11 2.67 9.65
CA VAL A 26 -3.70 2.36 10.97
C VAL A 26 -5.20 2.54 10.87
N TYR A 27 -5.93 1.43 10.85
CA TYR A 27 -7.39 1.43 10.74
C TYR A 27 -8.02 1.81 12.07
N ARG A 28 -8.17 3.11 12.28
CA ARG A 28 -9.00 3.62 13.37
C ARG A 28 -10.47 3.37 13.02
N ARG A 29 -11.31 3.12 14.01
CA ARG A 29 -12.75 2.93 13.78
C ARG A 29 -13.31 4.13 12.99
N GLY A 30 -13.94 3.85 11.85
CA GLY A 30 -14.52 4.87 10.98
C GLY A 30 -13.54 5.53 10.01
N TYR A 31 -12.30 5.03 9.89
CA TYR A 31 -11.33 5.55 8.91
C TYR A 31 -11.86 5.50 7.47
N GLU A 32 -12.71 4.50 7.17
CA GLU A 32 -13.27 4.21 5.85
C GLU A 32 -13.96 5.44 5.27
N LYS A 33 -14.68 6.20 6.10
CA LYS A 33 -15.39 7.42 5.69
C LYS A 33 -14.43 8.51 5.22
N TYR A 34 -13.31 8.68 5.93
CA TYR A 34 -12.30 9.68 5.57
C TYR A 34 -11.47 9.22 4.38
N PHE A 35 -11.14 7.94 4.33
CA PHE A 35 -10.46 7.34 3.19
C PHE A 35 -11.29 7.50 1.91
N GLN A 36 -12.59 7.19 1.96
CA GLN A 36 -13.49 7.31 0.82
C GLN A 36 -13.53 8.74 0.26
N VAL A 37 -13.63 9.77 1.11
CA VAL A 37 -13.60 11.18 0.67
C VAL A 37 -12.29 11.52 -0.06
N LEU A 38 -11.16 11.06 0.46
CA LEU A 38 -9.85 11.30 -0.16
C LEU A 38 -9.71 10.52 -1.47
N ASP A 39 -10.14 9.28 -1.48
CA ASP A 39 -10.04 8.41 -2.66
C ASP A 39 -10.93 8.90 -3.80
N GLU A 40 -12.17 9.31 -3.51
CA GLU A 40 -13.08 9.93 -4.49
C GLU A 40 -12.49 11.23 -5.05
N TRP A 41 -11.91 12.07 -4.19
CA TRP A 41 -11.27 13.31 -4.65
C TRP A 41 -10.05 13.04 -5.55
N LEU A 42 -9.18 12.11 -5.16
CA LEU A 42 -8.00 11.73 -5.95
C LEU A 42 -8.39 11.11 -7.30
N ASN A 43 -9.42 10.26 -7.32
CA ASN A 43 -9.95 9.66 -8.57
C ASN A 43 -10.52 10.71 -9.54
N GLY A 44 -10.87 11.91 -9.06
CA GLY A 44 -11.32 13.02 -9.91
C GLY A 44 -10.18 13.83 -10.55
N LEU A 45 -8.92 13.58 -10.18
CA LEU A 45 -7.77 14.34 -10.69
C LEU A 45 -7.25 13.73 -11.99
N GLN A 46 -7.42 14.45 -13.09
CA GLN A 46 -6.93 14.02 -14.39
C GLN A 46 -5.40 13.86 -14.40
N GLY A 47 -4.93 12.73 -14.92
CA GLY A 47 -3.50 12.44 -15.04
C GLY A 47 -2.83 12.01 -13.73
N LEU A 48 -3.60 11.72 -12.68
CA LEU A 48 -3.10 11.15 -11.43
C LEU A 48 -3.57 9.70 -11.28
N VAL A 49 -2.62 8.79 -11.10
CA VAL A 49 -2.89 7.39 -10.71
C VAL A 49 -2.23 7.15 -9.36
N HIS A 50 -3.02 6.79 -8.36
CA HIS A 50 -2.54 6.51 -7.00
C HIS A 50 -2.79 5.06 -6.61
N TYR A 51 -1.77 4.40 -6.05
CA TYR A 51 -1.85 3.00 -5.64
C TYR A 51 -0.82 2.67 -4.55
N GLY A 52 -0.92 1.46 -4.01
CA GLY A 52 0.00 0.92 -3.01
C GLY A 52 -0.45 1.17 -1.58
N ARG A 53 0.33 0.61 -0.64
CA ARG A 53 0.03 0.53 0.81
C ARG A 53 -0.49 1.84 1.41
N GLN A 54 0.16 2.97 1.13
CA GLN A 54 -0.23 4.24 1.74
C GLN A 54 -1.36 4.95 0.99
N ALA A 55 -1.33 4.91 -0.34
CA ALA A 55 -2.31 5.64 -1.16
C ALA A 55 -3.69 5.00 -1.13
N LEU A 56 -3.75 3.66 -1.19
CA LEU A 56 -5.00 2.90 -1.02
C LEU A 56 -5.27 2.54 0.43
N PHE A 57 -4.41 3.02 1.34
CA PHE A 57 -4.48 2.74 2.77
C PHE A 57 -4.67 1.24 3.05
N ALA A 58 -3.97 0.36 2.31
CA ALA A 58 -4.09 -1.09 2.37
C ALA A 58 -2.90 -1.71 3.13
N HIS A 59 -3.11 -2.75 3.94
CA HIS A 59 -2.04 -3.42 4.70
C HIS A 59 -1.03 -4.23 3.84
N ASP A 60 -1.19 -4.21 2.53
CA ASP A 60 -0.46 -4.93 1.49
C ASP A 60 1.04 -5.16 1.66
N ASN A 61 1.52 -6.30 1.17
CA ASN A 61 2.93 -6.63 1.07
C ASN A 61 3.57 -6.10 -0.23
N THR A 62 4.89 -6.21 -0.32
CA THR A 62 5.67 -5.65 -1.45
C THR A 62 5.18 -6.19 -2.79
N HIS A 63 4.84 -7.48 -2.88
CA HIS A 63 4.35 -8.07 -4.13
C HIS A 63 3.00 -7.49 -4.57
N HIS A 64 2.11 -7.12 -3.65
CA HIS A 64 0.86 -6.43 -3.99
C HIS A 64 1.13 -5.03 -4.55
N ALA A 65 2.01 -4.27 -3.91
CA ALA A 65 2.35 -2.93 -4.39
C ALA A 65 2.98 -2.97 -5.79
N LEU A 66 3.80 -3.98 -6.08
CA LEU A 66 4.35 -4.22 -7.42
C LEU A 66 3.26 -4.64 -8.41
N TYR A 67 2.36 -5.54 -8.01
CA TYR A 67 1.23 -5.93 -8.84
C TYR A 67 0.33 -4.74 -9.21
N MET A 68 0.09 -3.82 -8.27
CA MET A 68 -0.65 -2.58 -8.54
C MET A 68 0.07 -1.70 -9.56
N ALA A 69 1.39 -1.59 -9.46
CA ALA A 69 2.19 -0.82 -10.43
C ALA A 69 2.09 -1.42 -11.83
N TYR A 70 2.22 -2.75 -11.96
CA TYR A 70 2.06 -3.43 -13.25
C TYR A 70 0.64 -3.27 -13.80
N SER A 71 -0.38 -3.40 -12.95
CA SER A 71 -1.78 -3.17 -13.33
C SER A 71 -2.02 -1.75 -13.84
N ALA A 72 -1.39 -0.74 -13.23
CA ALA A 72 -1.46 0.64 -13.71
C ALA A 72 -0.79 0.82 -15.08
N VAL A 73 0.35 0.15 -15.33
CA VAL A 73 1.00 0.16 -16.65
C VAL A 73 0.14 -0.55 -17.69
N ASP A 74 -0.48 -1.67 -17.31
CA ASP A 74 -1.38 -2.45 -18.17
C ASP A 74 -2.64 -1.69 -18.59
N CYS A 75 -2.98 -0.59 -17.90
CA CYS A 75 -4.08 0.30 -18.29
C CYS A 75 -3.72 1.24 -19.45
N PHE A 76 -2.45 1.35 -19.85
CA PHE A 76 -2.09 2.17 -21.00
C PHE A 76 -2.29 1.41 -22.31
N ALA A 77 -3.01 2.04 -23.24
CA ALA A 77 -3.07 1.61 -24.63
C ALA A 77 -1.79 2.03 -25.39
N PRO A 78 -1.51 1.44 -26.58
CA PRO A 78 -0.31 1.76 -27.35
C PRO A 78 -0.19 3.25 -27.76
N ASP A 79 -1.30 3.98 -27.82
CA ASP A 79 -1.34 5.41 -28.11
C ASP A 79 -1.13 6.30 -26.87
N GLY A 80 -0.90 5.68 -25.71
CA GLY A 80 -0.69 6.37 -24.43
C GLY A 80 -1.98 6.78 -23.73
N THR A 81 -3.15 6.42 -24.25
CA THR A 81 -4.42 6.64 -23.53
C THR A 81 -4.53 5.70 -22.33
N PHE A 82 -5.05 6.22 -21.22
CA PHE A 82 -5.24 5.46 -19.98
C PHE A 82 -6.67 4.93 -19.87
N ASP A 83 -6.81 3.62 -19.75
CA ASP A 83 -8.10 2.94 -19.60
C ASP A 83 -8.59 2.98 -18.14
N GLU A 84 -9.38 4.01 -17.85
CA GLU A 84 -10.01 4.25 -16.54
C GLU A 84 -10.98 3.15 -16.11
N GLU A 85 -11.61 2.44 -17.05
CA GLU A 85 -12.51 1.34 -16.72
C GLU A 85 -11.72 0.12 -16.26
N ARG A 86 -10.68 -0.24 -17.02
CA ARG A 86 -9.76 -1.30 -16.64
C ARG A 86 -9.05 -1.00 -15.32
N TRP A 87 -8.69 0.27 -15.08
CA TRP A 87 -8.11 0.68 -13.80
C TRP A 87 -9.07 0.44 -12.64
N ARG A 88 -10.34 0.85 -12.77
CA ARG A 88 -11.38 0.57 -11.77
C ARG A 88 -11.59 -0.93 -11.53
N MET A 89 -11.44 -1.76 -12.56
CA MET A 89 -11.51 -3.23 -12.40
C MET A 89 -10.32 -3.78 -11.60
N PHE A 90 -9.09 -3.35 -11.89
CA PHE A 90 -7.92 -3.74 -11.11
C PHE A 90 -8.03 -3.30 -9.65
N ARG A 91 -8.55 -2.09 -9.40
CA ARG A 91 -8.78 -1.61 -8.04
C ARG A 91 -9.69 -2.52 -7.22
N ARG A 92 -10.72 -3.13 -7.82
CA ARG A 92 -11.56 -4.13 -7.15
C ARG A 92 -10.82 -5.43 -6.85
N ILE A 93 -9.83 -5.81 -7.68
CA ILE A 93 -8.97 -6.96 -7.40
C ILE A 93 -8.08 -6.66 -6.19
N PHE A 94 -7.56 -5.44 -6.07
CA PHE A 94 -6.70 -5.07 -4.94
C PHE A 94 -7.42 -5.17 -3.57
N GLU A 95 -8.73 -4.95 -3.54
CA GLU A 95 -9.55 -5.12 -2.33
C GLU A 95 -9.58 -6.57 -1.81
N THR A 96 -9.22 -7.55 -2.65
CA THR A 96 -9.15 -8.97 -2.25
C THR A 96 -7.77 -9.40 -1.79
N HIS A 97 -6.76 -8.52 -1.88
CA HIS A 97 -5.43 -8.82 -1.38
C HIS A 97 -5.45 -9.14 0.11
N VAL A 98 -4.86 -10.27 0.46
CA VAL A 98 -4.67 -10.69 1.85
C VAL A 98 -3.18 -10.65 2.16
N VAL A 99 -2.82 -10.03 3.28
CA VAL A 99 -1.44 -10.00 3.74
C VAL A 99 -1.01 -11.43 4.09
N GLU A 100 0.01 -11.92 3.40
CA GLU A 100 0.61 -13.24 3.60
C GLU A 100 2.06 -13.06 4.05
N ASP A 101 2.37 -13.56 5.25
CA ASP A 101 3.71 -13.50 5.87
C ASP A 101 4.55 -14.74 5.56
#